data_AF-A0A7J0CN39-F1
#
_entry.id   AF-A0A7J0CN39-F1
#
_cell.length_a   1.000
_cell.length_b   1.000
_cell.length_c   1.000
_cell.angle_alpha   90.00
_cell.angle_beta   90.00
_cell.angle_gamma   90.00
#
_symmetry.space_group_name_H-M   'P 1'
#
loop_
_entity.id
_entity.type
_entity.pdbx_description
1 polymer ?
#
loop_
_entity_poly.entity_id
_entity_poly.type
_entity_poly.pdbx_seq_one_letter_code
_entity_poly.pdbx_strand_id
1 'polypeptide(L)' 'MLLMSAPALALTPDDGDDPGPGLSAMETIGLYVIAPIALFLVITALVMVLDKSKKQV' A
#
# COMPACT_ATOMS: atom_id res chain seq x y z
N MET A 1 43.09 -18.67 -11.84
CA MET A 1 42.77 -18.74 -10.39
C MET A 1 41.27 -18.76 -10.26
N LEU A 2 40.73 -19.79 -9.61
CA LEU A 2 39.34 -19.78 -9.18
C LEU A 2 39.25 -18.68 -8.12
N LEU A 3 38.58 -17.56 -8.42
CA LEU A 3 38.21 -16.60 -7.40
C LEU A 3 37.24 -17.34 -6.46
N MET A 4 37.76 -17.85 -5.33
CA MET A 4 36.92 -18.28 -4.22
C MET A 4 36.01 -17.10 -3.88
N SER A 5 34.74 -17.19 -4.29
CA SER A 5 33.68 -16.40 -3.70
C SER A 5 33.79 -16.58 -2.19
N ALA A 6 33.94 -15.47 -1.46
CA ALA A 6 33.89 -15.48 -0.01
C ALA A 6 32.65 -16.28 0.43
N PRO A 7 32.76 -17.19 1.42
CA PRO A 7 31.60 -17.93 1.90
C PRO A 7 30.56 -16.92 2.40
N ALA A 8 29.31 -17.05 1.92
CA ALA A 8 28.20 -16.28 2.46
C ALA A 8 27.95 -16.75 3.89
N LEU A 9 28.48 -16.03 4.87
CA LEU A 9 28.27 -16.26 6.31
C LEU A 9 26.86 -15.81 6.75
N ALA A 10 25.82 -16.12 5.97
CA ALA A 10 24.42 -15.93 6.38
C ALA A 10 23.99 -17.04 7.35
N LEU A 11 24.76 -17.24 8.43
CA LEU A 11 24.45 -18.18 9.50
C LEU A 11 23.38 -17.62 10.45
N THR A 12 23.15 -16.30 10.41
CA THR A 12 22.00 -15.62 11.02
C THR A 12 21.09 -15.14 9.90
N PRO A 13 19.85 -15.68 9.80
CA PRO A 13 18.83 -15.12 8.91
C PRO A 13 18.76 -13.59 9.10
N ASP A 14 18.73 -12.85 8.00
CA ASP A 14 18.58 -11.40 8.03
C ASP A 14 17.10 -11.06 8.24
N ASP A 15 16.80 -10.01 9.02
CA ASP A 15 15.41 -9.56 9.23
C ASP A 15 14.78 -9.09 7.91
N GLY A 16 15.60 -8.78 6.89
CA GLY A 16 15.14 -8.53 5.53
C GLY A 16 14.68 -9.76 4.74
N ASP A 17 15.02 -10.97 5.20
CA ASP A 17 14.59 -12.24 4.57
C ASP A 17 13.20 -12.69 5.06
N ASP A 18 12.75 -12.23 6.23
CA ASP A 18 11.40 -12.51 6.75
C ASP A 18 10.44 -11.37 6.37
N PRO A 19 9.56 -11.56 5.37
CA PRO A 19 8.57 -10.55 5.01
C PRO A 19 7.48 -10.37 6.08
N GLY A 20 7.51 -11.14 7.17
CA GLY A 20 6.49 -11.19 8.19
C GLY A 20 5.22 -11.90 7.71
N PRO A 21 4.17 -11.93 8.54
CA PRO A 21 2.89 -12.51 8.16
C PRO A 21 2.27 -11.73 7.00
N GLY A 22 2.06 -12.41 5.87
CA GLY A 22 1.42 -11.83 4.69
C GLY A 22 -0.06 -11.48 4.94
N LEU A 23 -0.53 -10.45 4.24
CA LEU A 23 -1.95 -10.09 4.21
C LEU A 23 -2.76 -11.17 3.49
N SER A 24 -3.95 -11.46 4.01
CA SER A 24 -4.91 -12.25 3.26
C SER A 24 -5.36 -11.52 1.99
N ALA A 25 -5.89 -12.27 1.03
CA ALA A 25 -6.45 -11.69 -0.19
C ALA A 25 -7.56 -10.66 0.11
N MET A 26 -8.38 -10.93 1.13
CA MET A 26 -9.46 -10.02 1.53
C MET A 26 -8.93 -8.73 2.15
N GLU A 27 -7.91 -8.79 2.99
CA GLU A 27 -7.28 -7.59 3.55
C GLU A 27 -6.62 -6.75 2.45
N THR A 28 -5.96 -7.40 1.50
CA THR A 28 -5.33 -6.71 0.37
C THR A 28 -6.36 -5.95 -0.46
N ILE A 29 -7.47 -6.61 -0.83
CA ILE A 29 -8.56 -5.96 -1.58
C ILE A 29 -9.22 -4.86 -0.74
N GLY A 30 -9.46 -5.12 0.54
CA GLY A 30 -10.07 -4.16 1.46
C GLY A 30 -9.25 -2.88 1.60
N LEU A 31 -7.94 -3.00 1.87
CA LEU A 31 -7.06 -1.87 2.13
C LEU A 31 -6.63 -1.12 0.87
N TYR A 32 -6.37 -1.82 -0.23
CA TYR A 32 -5.76 -1.20 -1.41
C TYR A 32 -6.73 -0.94 -2.56
N VAL A 33 -7.96 -1.46 -2.48
CA VAL A 33 -8.99 -1.22 -3.52
C VAL A 33 -10.21 -0.54 -2.91
N ILE A 34 -10.81 -1.16 -1.89
CA ILE A 34 -12.06 -0.66 -1.32
C ILE A 34 -11.83 0.65 -0.56
N ALA A 35 -10.81 0.72 0.31
CA ALA A 35 -10.56 1.93 1.10
C ALA A 35 -10.26 3.17 0.23
N PRO A 36 -9.41 3.12 -0.83
CA PRO A 36 -9.23 4.27 -1.73
C PRO A 36 -10.51 4.70 -2.45
N ILE A 37 -11.34 3.76 -2.92
CA ILE A 37 -12.63 4.06 -3.56
C ILE A 37 -13.57 4.74 -2.56
N ALA A 38 -13.67 4.20 -1.34
CA ALA A 38 -14.51 4.77 -0.29
C ALA A 38 -14.08 6.20 0.05
N LEU A 39 -12.77 6.44 0.22
CA LEU A 39 -12.23 7.78 0.46
C LEU A 39 -12.57 8.73 -0.69
N PHE A 40 -12.39 8.31 -1.94
CA PHE A 40 -12.74 9.12 -3.10
C PHE A 40 -14.23 9.51 -3.08
N LEU A 41 -15.12 8.53 -2.89
CA LEU A 41 -16.57 8.77 -2.84
C LEU A 41 -16.97 9.70 -1.71
N VAL A 42 -16.37 9.55 -0.52
CA VAL A 42 -16.60 10.45 0.61
C VAL A 42 -16.19 11.87 0.25
N ILE A 43 -15.00 12.06 -0.32
CA ILE A 43 -14.52 13.40 -0.72
C ILE A 43 -15.43 14.00 -1.79
N THR A 44 -15.78 13.24 -2.83
CA THR A 44 -16.68 13.71 -3.89
C THR A 44 -18.04 14.09 -3.33
N ALA A 45 -18.64 13.25 -2.48
CA ALA A 45 -19.92 13.54 -1.86
C ALA A 45 -19.86 14.80 -0.99
N LEU A 46 -18.79 14.95 -0.19
CA LEU A 46 -18.56 16.15 0.60
C LEU A 46 -18.49 17.39 -0.31
N VAL A 47 -17.69 17.37 -1.37
CA VAL A 47 -17.59 18.48 -2.32
C VAL A 47 -18.96 18.82 -2.91
N MET A 48 -19.73 17.84 -3.38
CA MET A 48 -21.04 18.08 -3.97
C MET A 48 -22.05 18.70 -2.99
N VAL A 49 -22.02 18.29 -1.71
CA VAL A 49 -22.93 18.81 -0.68
C VAL A 49 -22.51 20.20 -0.18
N LEU A 50 -21.20 20.45 -0.09
CA LEU A 50 -20.65 21.68 0.48
C LEU A 50 -20.39 22.78 -0.57
N ASP A 51 -20.44 22.46 -1.86
CA ASP A 51 -20.20 23.43 -2.93
C ASP A 51 -21.29 24.52 -2.95
N LYS A 52 -20.85 25.77 -2.73
CA LYS A 52 -21.68 26.98 -2.75
C LYS A 52 -21.39 27.88 -3.95
N SER A 53 -20.72 27.36 -4.98
CA SER A 53 -20.31 28.16 -6.15
C SER A 53 -21.51 28.87 -6.80
N LYS A 54 -21.51 30.20 -6.72
CA LYS A 54 -22.47 31.04 -7.44
C LYS A 54 -22.05 31.07 -8.91
N LYS A 55 -22.93 30.60 -9.81
CA LYS A 55 -22.73 30.79 -11.26
C LYS A 55 -22.63 32.30 -11.53
N GLN A 56 -21.44 32.76 -11.94
CA GLN A 56 -21.27 34.09 -12.52
C GLN A 56 -21.85 34.00 -13.94
N VAL A 57 -22.94 34.71 -14.18
CA VAL A 57 -23.59 34.87 -15.49
C VAL A 57 -22.97 36.03 -16.25
#